data_AF-A0A1G8NU22-F1
#
_entry.id   AF-A0A1G8NU22-F1
#
_cell.length_a   1.000
_cell.length_b   1.000
_cell.length_c   1.000
_cell.angle_alpha   90.00
_cell.angle_beta   90.00
_cell.angle_gamma   90.00
#
_symmetry.space_group_name_H-M   'P 1'
#
loop_
_entity.id
_entity.type
_entity.pdbx_description
1 polymer ?
#
loop_
_entity_poly.entity_id
_entity_poly.type
_entity_poly.pdbx_seq_one_letter_code
_entity_poly.pdbx_strand_id
1 'polypeptide(L)'
;MAYVVAKPRGFTLVELIIVIVVLAVLAVVAAPSLIAPSSEARQQSLNAFAGAFTESERLVITKFALEGLDMNAATSQALYDDNNVELVSSAHGTIKLTPHNLHGMMEIDGFVVVGDAMETEVVVVPSGFDSLVDGESSNAMVIKAKATQCYLSLTRPSGADKVAQAMTYSGC
;
A
#
# COMPACT_ATOMS: atom_id res chain seq x y z
N MET A 1 54.20 -23.94 -54.43
CA MET A 1 53.14 -23.91 -53.38
C MET A 1 52.41 -22.58 -53.50
N ALA A 2 51.15 -22.58 -53.93
CA ALA A 2 50.32 -21.37 -54.01
C ALA A 2 49.50 -21.25 -52.71
N TYR A 3 49.71 -20.18 -51.95
CA TYR A 3 48.95 -19.90 -50.74
C TYR A 3 47.72 -19.08 -51.12
N VAL A 4 46.54 -19.66 -50.95
CA VAL A 4 45.26 -18.97 -51.16
C VAL A 4 44.96 -18.14 -49.91
N VAL A 5 45.17 -16.82 -50.00
CA VAL A 5 44.69 -15.86 -48.98
C VAL A 5 43.20 -15.65 -49.21
N ALA A 6 42.37 -16.12 -48.29
CA ALA A 6 40.95 -15.77 -48.26
C ALA A 6 40.80 -14.26 -48.01
N LYS A 7 40.13 -13.56 -48.92
CA LYS A 7 39.94 -12.11 -48.83
C LYS A 7 39.06 -11.79 -47.62
N PRO A 8 39.47 -10.95 -46.67
CA PRO A 8 38.61 -10.55 -45.57
C PRO A 8 37.37 -9.88 -46.17
N ARG A 9 36.19 -10.43 -45.89
CA ARG A 9 34.91 -9.81 -46.25
C ARG A 9 34.76 -8.61 -45.32
N GLY A 10 35.11 -7.43 -45.83
CA GLY A 10 34.97 -6.18 -45.09
C GLY A 10 33.50 -5.87 -44.82
N PHE A 11 33.24 -5.22 -43.68
CA PHE A 11 31.93 -4.70 -43.31
C PHE A 11 31.49 -3.65 -44.34
N THR A 12 30.29 -3.76 -44.89
CA THR A 12 29.84 -2.78 -45.90
C THR A 12 29.35 -1.49 -45.21
N LEU A 13 29.47 -0.34 -45.88
CA LEU A 13 28.94 0.94 -45.36
C LEU A 13 27.44 0.87 -45.06
N VAL A 14 26.69 0.10 -45.85
CA VAL A 14 25.25 -0.10 -45.66
C VAL A 14 24.96 -0.90 -44.39
N GLU A 15 25.79 -1.89 -44.07
CA GLU A 15 25.68 -2.70 -42.86
C GLU A 15 25.86 -1.85 -41.61
N LEU A 16 26.80 -0.90 -41.65
CA LEU A 16 27.00 0.05 -40.55
C LEU A 16 25.82 1.02 -40.37
N ILE A 17 25.28 1.53 -41.49
CA ILE A 17 24.13 2.45 -41.46
C ILE A 17 22.88 1.74 -40.91
N ILE A 18 22.62 0.51 -41.34
CA ILE A 18 21.45 -0.24 -40.85
C ILE A 18 21.57 -0.50 -39.34
N VAL A 19 22.76 -0.85 -38.86
CA VAL A 19 22.98 -1.09 -37.42
C VAL A 19 22.70 0.18 -36.59
N ILE A 20 23.20 1.34 -37.00
CA ILE A 20 22.93 2.58 -36.24
C ILE A 20 21.46 3.01 -36.31
N VAL A 21 20.77 2.75 -37.42
CA VAL A 21 19.33 3.04 -37.56
C VAL A 21 18.51 2.14 -36.64
N VAL A 22 18.83 0.85 -36.61
CA VAL A 22 18.17 -0.10 -35.70
C VAL A 22 18.43 0.27 -34.24
N LEU A 23 19.69 0.60 -33.88
CA LEU A 23 20.03 1.05 -32.53
C LEU A 23 19.33 2.37 -32.17
N ALA A 24 19.18 3.30 -33.11
CA ALA A 24 18.46 4.56 -32.89
C ALA A 24 16.98 4.35 -32.57
N VAL A 25 16.31 3.46 -33.30
CA VAL A 25 14.89 3.12 -33.03
C VAL A 25 14.74 2.39 -31.71
N LEU A 26 15.61 1.42 -31.42
CA LEU A 26 15.59 0.68 -30.15
C LEU A 26 15.83 1.61 -28.94
N ALA A 27 16.70 2.61 -29.08
CA ALA A 27 16.95 3.58 -28.01
C ALA A 27 15.73 4.46 -27.69
N VAL A 28 14.96 4.86 -28.70
CA VAL A 28 13.75 5.69 -28.52
C VAL A 28 12.60 4.89 -27.90
N VAL A 29 12.45 3.62 -28.27
CA VAL A 29 11.36 2.75 -27.79
C VAL A 29 11.63 2.16 -26.41
N ALA A 30 12.90 1.99 -26.01
CA ALA A 30 13.26 1.49 -24.68
C ALA A 30 13.22 2.56 -23.57
N ALA A 31 13.19 3.85 -23.93
CA ALA A 31 13.23 4.95 -22.97
C ALA A 31 11.91 5.36 -22.26
N PRO A 32 10.67 5.06 -22.75
CA PRO A 32 9.48 5.76 -22.27
C PRO A 32 8.86 5.18 -21.00
N SER A 33 9.52 4.29 -20.26
CA SER A 33 9.01 3.89 -18.96
C SER A 33 10.10 3.26 -18.11
N LEU A 34 10.60 3.96 -17.08
CA LEU A 34 11.15 3.38 -15.84
C LEU A 34 11.39 4.40 -14.71
N ILE A 35 10.87 5.63 -14.75
CA ILE A 35 11.07 6.60 -13.66
C ILE A 35 9.75 7.33 -13.38
N ALA A 36 8.81 6.64 -12.72
CA ALA A 36 7.89 7.34 -11.83
C ALA A 36 8.71 7.64 -10.55
N PRO A 37 8.81 8.90 -10.10
CA PRO A 37 9.47 9.18 -8.84
C PRO A 37 8.74 8.41 -7.73
N SER A 38 9.50 7.75 -6.84
CA SER A 38 8.97 6.93 -5.74
C SER A 38 7.92 7.66 -4.89
N SER A 39 7.96 9.00 -4.88
CA SER A 39 6.99 9.88 -4.21
C SER A 39 5.58 9.77 -4.78
N GLU A 40 5.42 9.95 -6.10
CA GLU A 40 4.11 9.87 -6.78
C GLU A 40 3.52 8.47 -6.68
N ALA A 41 4.36 7.44 -6.77
CA ALA A 41 3.95 6.06 -6.57
C ALA A 41 3.41 5.82 -5.15
N ARG A 42 4.08 6.37 -4.13
CA ARG A 42 3.61 6.30 -2.72
C ARG A 42 2.29 7.04 -2.54
N GLN A 43 2.14 8.23 -3.11
CA GLN A 43 0.88 8.98 -3.06
C GLN A 43 -0.26 8.19 -3.71
N GLN A 44 -0.04 7.62 -4.89
CA GLN A 44 -1.04 6.78 -5.57
C GLN A 44 -1.39 5.55 -4.72
N SER A 45 -0.39 4.92 -4.09
CA SER A 45 -0.60 3.74 -3.23
C SER A 45 -1.43 4.05 -1.98
N LEU A 46 -1.23 5.21 -1.35
CA LEU A 46 -2.04 5.66 -0.21
C LEU A 46 -3.48 5.96 -0.62
N ASN A 47 -3.69 6.58 -1.78
CA ASN A 47 -5.03 6.79 -2.33
C ASN A 47 -5.73 5.46 -2.64
N ALA A 48 -5.00 4.50 -3.21
CA ALA A 48 -5.51 3.16 -3.48
C ALA A 48 -5.87 2.43 -2.17
N PHE A 49 -5.03 2.56 -1.15
CA PHE A 49 -5.28 2.02 0.18
C PHE A 49 -6.55 2.60 0.81
N ALA A 50 -6.73 3.92 0.78
CA ALA A 50 -7.92 4.60 1.31
C ALA A 50 -9.22 4.10 0.64
N GLY A 51 -9.18 3.90 -0.68
CA GLY A 51 -10.28 3.28 -1.43
C GLY A 51 -10.53 1.83 -0.99
N ALA A 52 -9.48 1.00 -0.95
CA ALA A 52 -9.58 -0.40 -0.53
C ALA A 52 -10.10 -0.56 0.90
N PHE A 53 -9.69 0.32 1.82
CA PHE A 53 -10.17 0.35 3.20
C PHE A 53 -11.68 0.60 3.26
N THR A 54 -12.18 1.58 2.50
CA THR A 54 -13.61 1.90 2.47
C THR A 54 -14.45 0.72 1.96
N GLU A 55 -13.96 0.01 0.95
CA GLU A 55 -14.64 -1.18 0.43
C GLU A 55 -14.56 -2.36 1.42
N SER A 56 -13.41 -2.57 2.05
CA SER A 56 -13.21 -3.62 3.05
C SER A 56 -14.11 -3.41 4.27
N GLU A 57 -14.28 -2.16 4.73
CA GLU A 57 -15.20 -1.79 5.79
C GLU A 57 -16.63 -2.24 5.45
N ARG A 58 -17.10 -1.99 4.21
CA ARG A 58 -18.43 -2.41 3.76
C ARG A 58 -18.60 -3.93 3.71
N LEU A 59 -17.56 -4.65 3.30
CA LEU A 59 -17.57 -6.12 3.27
C LEU A 59 -17.64 -6.69 4.68
N VAL A 60 -16.84 -6.15 5.60
CA VAL A 60 -16.87 -6.55 7.02
C VAL A 60 -18.24 -6.26 7.61
N ILE A 61 -18.80 -5.06 7.42
CA ILE A 61 -20.15 -4.72 7.91
C ILE A 61 -21.19 -5.73 7.40
N THR A 62 -21.09 -6.10 6.12
CA THR A 62 -21.98 -7.09 5.52
C THR A 62 -21.81 -8.46 6.20
N LYS A 63 -20.57 -8.88 6.49
CA LYS A 63 -20.31 -10.14 7.19
C LYS A 63 -20.83 -10.14 8.63
N PHE A 64 -20.66 -9.05 9.38
CA PHE A 64 -21.25 -8.87 10.72
C PHE A 64 -22.79 -9.03 10.67
N ALA A 65 -23.45 -8.40 9.70
CA ALA A 65 -24.90 -8.53 9.53
C ALA A 65 -25.34 -9.97 9.21
N LEU A 66 -24.57 -10.69 8.40
CA LEU A 66 -24.85 -12.10 8.06
C LEU A 66 -24.67 -13.04 9.27
N GLU A 67 -23.72 -12.75 10.16
CA GLU A 67 -23.51 -13.50 11.39
C GLU A 67 -24.45 -13.08 12.53
N GLY A 68 -25.33 -12.10 12.29
CA GLY A 68 -26.28 -11.60 13.29
C GLY A 68 -25.63 -10.78 14.40
N LEU A 69 -24.41 -10.29 14.18
CA LEU A 69 -23.69 -9.42 15.10
C LEU A 69 -24.17 -7.98 14.91
N ASP A 70 -24.32 -7.27 16.02
CA ASP A 70 -24.75 -5.86 16.03
C ASP A 70 -23.55 -4.93 16.18
N MET A 71 -23.14 -4.32 15.08
CA MET A 71 -22.03 -3.37 15.10
C MET A 71 -22.32 -2.14 15.95
N ASN A 72 -23.59 -1.77 16.16
CA ASN A 72 -24.00 -0.64 16.99
C ASN A 72 -23.96 -0.96 18.49
N ALA A 73 -23.67 -2.20 18.87
CA ALA A 73 -23.53 -2.58 20.27
C ALA A 73 -22.43 -1.73 20.94
N ALA A 74 -22.70 -1.31 22.18
CA ALA A 74 -21.72 -0.63 23.02
C ALA A 74 -20.55 -1.55 23.40
N THR A 75 -20.82 -2.86 23.49
CA THR A 75 -19.82 -3.90 23.73
C THR A 75 -19.21 -4.36 22.42
N SER A 76 -17.90 -4.62 22.46
CA SER A 76 -17.17 -5.19 21.32
C SER A 76 -17.77 -6.51 20.88
N GLN A 77 -18.02 -6.65 19.59
CA GLN A 77 -18.33 -7.92 18.93
C GLN A 77 -17.22 -8.24 17.93
N ALA A 78 -16.97 -9.51 17.68
CA ALA A 78 -15.86 -9.95 16.84
C ALA A 78 -16.29 -11.06 15.89
N LEU A 79 -15.74 -11.02 14.68
CA LEU A 79 -15.74 -12.13 13.74
C LEU A 79 -14.54 -13.01 14.04
N TYR A 80 -14.74 -14.33 13.94
CA TYR A 80 -13.70 -15.32 14.14
C TYR A 80 -13.44 -16.12 12.86
N ASP A 81 -12.23 -16.66 12.72
CA ASP A 81 -11.95 -17.69 11.72
C ASP A 81 -12.42 -19.07 12.22
N ASP A 82 -12.28 -20.08 11.36
CA ASP A 82 -12.64 -21.46 11.68
C ASP A 82 -11.82 -22.06 12.84
N ASN A 83 -10.68 -21.46 13.17
CA ASN A 83 -9.80 -21.86 14.28
C ASN A 83 -10.07 -21.03 15.56
N ASN A 84 -11.14 -20.23 15.59
CA ASN A 84 -11.49 -19.35 16.70
C ASN A 84 -10.44 -18.26 17.00
N VAL A 85 -9.76 -17.78 15.97
CA VAL A 85 -8.88 -16.60 16.00
C VAL A 85 -9.71 -15.38 15.63
N GLU A 86 -9.64 -14.31 16.43
CA GLU A 86 -10.33 -13.05 16.15
C GLU A 86 -9.78 -12.43 14.85
N LEU A 87 -10.65 -12.22 13.87
CA LEU A 87 -10.32 -11.59 12.61
C LEU A 87 -10.51 -10.07 12.70
N VAL A 88 -11.71 -9.65 13.07
CA VAL A 88 -12.08 -8.22 13.11
C VAL A 88 -13.08 -8.00 14.22
N SER A 89 -12.85 -6.96 15.04
CA SER A 89 -13.82 -6.49 16.03
C SER A 89 -14.44 -5.14 15.69
N SER A 90 -15.72 -5.00 16.05
CA SER A 90 -16.51 -3.77 15.88
C SER A 90 -17.11 -3.32 17.21
N ALA A 91 -17.34 -2.03 17.35
CA ALA A 91 -18.15 -1.46 18.42
C ALA A 91 -18.66 -0.07 17.99
N HIS A 92 -19.81 0.35 18.51
CA HIS A 92 -20.35 1.71 18.27
C HIS A 92 -20.54 2.07 16.79
N GLY A 93 -20.99 1.12 15.97
CA GLY A 93 -21.37 1.33 14.57
C GLY A 93 -20.20 1.28 13.58
N THR A 94 -18.96 1.16 14.05
CA THR A 94 -17.78 1.07 13.18
C THR A 94 -16.90 -0.12 13.57
N ILE A 95 -15.98 -0.46 12.67
CA ILE A 95 -14.86 -1.34 13.00
C ILE A 95 -13.95 -0.61 13.99
N LYS A 96 -13.38 -1.33 14.97
CA LYS A 96 -12.39 -0.75 15.87
C LYS A 96 -11.08 -0.51 15.11
N LEU A 97 -10.52 0.69 15.27
CA LEU A 97 -9.27 1.08 14.61
C LEU A 97 -8.07 0.54 15.40
N THR A 98 -7.69 -0.68 15.08
CA THR A 98 -6.47 -1.32 15.57
C THR A 98 -5.66 -1.87 14.40
N PRO A 99 -4.32 -1.95 14.51
CA PRO A 99 -3.52 -2.61 13.49
C PRO A 99 -3.98 -4.05 13.23
N HIS A 100 -4.36 -4.78 14.30
CA HIS A 100 -4.88 -6.15 14.21
C HIS A 100 -6.12 -6.25 13.30
N ASN A 101 -7.11 -5.39 13.52
CA ASN A 101 -8.33 -5.40 12.71
C ASN A 101 -8.08 -4.96 11.27
N LEU A 102 -7.10 -4.09 11.03
CA LEU A 102 -6.74 -3.66 9.68
C LEU A 102 -6.07 -4.79 8.90
N HIS A 103 -5.15 -5.53 9.52
CA HIS A 103 -4.59 -6.78 8.99
C HIS A 103 -5.66 -7.85 8.75
N GLY A 104 -6.67 -7.94 9.64
CA GLY A 104 -7.74 -8.92 9.52
C GLY A 104 -8.79 -8.63 8.43
N MET A 105 -8.90 -7.39 7.95
CA MET A 105 -9.90 -6.99 6.95
C MET A 105 -9.36 -6.86 5.52
N MET A 106 -8.07 -6.60 5.34
CA MET A 106 -7.47 -6.33 4.04
C MET A 106 -5.99 -6.70 4.00
N GLU A 107 -5.48 -6.96 2.80
CA GLU A 107 -4.05 -7.17 2.57
C GLU A 107 -3.31 -5.83 2.64
N ILE A 108 -2.30 -5.74 3.51
CA ILE A 108 -1.55 -4.51 3.74
C ILE A 108 -0.05 -4.67 3.50
N ASP A 109 0.35 -5.67 2.71
CA ASP A 109 1.73 -5.82 2.27
C ASP A 109 2.23 -4.53 1.59
N GLY A 110 3.48 -4.15 1.92
CA GLY A 110 4.07 -2.89 1.48
C GLY A 110 3.63 -1.65 2.27
N PHE A 111 2.84 -1.79 3.34
CA PHE A 111 2.52 -0.73 4.28
C PHE A 111 2.93 -1.09 5.70
N VAL A 112 3.11 -0.07 6.53
CA VAL A 112 3.31 -0.18 7.98
C VAL A 112 2.13 0.49 8.65
N VAL A 113 1.46 -0.24 9.52
CA VAL A 113 0.24 0.16 10.20
C VAL A 113 0.48 0.23 11.68
N VAL A 114 0.21 1.39 12.26
CA VAL A 114 0.47 1.66 13.67
C VAL A 114 -0.70 2.37 14.30
N GLY A 115 -1.12 1.87 15.46
CA GLY A 115 -2.25 2.38 16.22
C GLY A 115 -1.82 3.27 17.36
N ASP A 116 -2.72 4.13 17.83
CA ASP A 116 -2.57 4.78 19.12
C ASP A 116 -2.95 3.82 20.25
N ALA A 117 -2.55 4.17 21.48
CA ALA A 117 -2.85 3.34 22.64
C ALA A 117 -4.35 3.32 23.01
N MET A 118 -5.15 4.26 22.47
CA MET A 118 -6.58 4.37 22.77
C MET A 118 -7.48 3.75 21.70
N GLU A 119 -6.92 3.15 20.63
CA GLU A 119 -7.67 2.57 19.50
C GLU A 119 -8.61 3.60 18.83
N THR A 120 -8.22 4.88 18.86
CA THR A 120 -8.95 6.00 18.26
C THR A 120 -8.37 6.43 16.94
N GLU A 121 -7.09 6.12 16.69
CA GLU A 121 -6.39 6.48 15.49
C GLU A 121 -5.47 5.33 15.04
N VAL A 122 -5.51 5.03 13.74
CA VAL A 122 -4.52 4.19 13.07
C VAL A 122 -3.87 4.99 11.96
N VAL A 123 -2.55 4.93 11.88
CA VAL A 123 -1.75 5.59 10.85
C VAL A 123 -1.13 4.53 9.96
N VAL A 124 -1.37 4.67 8.66
CA VAL A 124 -0.85 3.81 7.60
C VAL A 124 0.22 4.57 6.84
N VAL A 125 1.41 3.99 6.76
CA VAL A 125 2.58 4.57 6.12
C VAL A 125 3.08 3.59 5.04
N PRO A 126 3.46 4.04 3.83
CA PRO A 126 4.11 3.15 2.87
C PRO A 126 5.42 2.58 3.46
N SER A 127 5.78 1.36 3.09
CA SER A 127 7.04 0.75 3.49
C SER A 127 8.26 1.55 2.99
N GLY A 128 9.41 1.36 3.66
CA GLY A 128 10.67 2.05 3.34
C GLY A 128 10.98 3.28 4.20
N PHE A 129 10.23 3.52 5.27
CA PHE A 129 10.65 4.41 6.35
C PHE A 129 11.26 3.58 7.49
N ASP A 130 12.53 3.82 7.78
CA ASP A 130 13.22 3.19 8.90
C ASP A 130 12.60 3.65 10.23
N SER A 131 12.70 2.81 11.26
CA SER A 131 12.21 3.04 12.63
C SER A 131 10.71 2.86 12.89
N LEU A 132 9.95 2.37 11.91
CA LEU A 132 8.57 1.97 12.11
C LEU A 132 8.44 0.45 12.33
N VAL A 133 7.59 0.06 13.29
CA VAL A 133 7.25 -1.34 13.58
C VAL A 133 5.78 -1.54 13.23
N ASP A 134 5.51 -2.45 12.31
CA ASP A 134 4.14 -2.79 11.91
C ASP A 134 3.41 -3.52 13.03
N GLY A 135 2.11 -3.24 13.18
CA GLY A 135 1.27 -3.86 14.19
C GLY A 135 1.38 -3.24 15.59
N GLU A 136 2.26 -2.26 15.82
CA GLU A 136 2.44 -1.65 17.14
C GLU A 136 1.33 -0.63 17.45
N SER A 137 0.75 -0.73 18.66
CA SER A 137 -0.20 0.25 19.20
C SER A 137 0.47 1.09 20.29
N SER A 138 1.03 2.24 19.91
CA SER A 138 1.79 3.11 20.80
C SER A 138 1.74 4.55 20.33
N ASN A 139 1.46 5.48 21.25
CA ASN A 139 1.44 6.91 20.93
C ASN A 139 2.80 7.40 20.41
N ALA A 140 3.91 6.84 20.92
CA ALA A 140 5.26 7.16 20.43
C ALA A 140 5.44 6.72 18.96
N MET A 141 4.82 5.60 18.60
CA MET A 141 4.90 5.01 17.28
C MET A 141 4.07 5.78 16.25
N VAL A 142 2.86 6.21 16.64
CA VAL A 142 2.03 7.15 15.86
C VAL A 142 2.76 8.48 15.60
N ILE A 143 3.47 9.01 16.60
CA ILE A 143 4.26 10.24 16.42
C ILE A 143 5.36 10.05 15.37
N LYS A 144 6.08 8.92 15.41
CA LYS A 144 7.10 8.60 14.40
C LYS A 144 6.48 8.43 13.01
N ALA A 145 5.36 7.74 12.91
CA ALA A 145 4.64 7.55 11.66
C ALA A 145 4.22 8.89 11.05
N LYS A 146 3.66 9.81 11.84
CA LYS A 146 3.30 11.15 11.37
C LYS A 146 4.51 12.02 11.02
N ALA A 147 5.65 11.81 11.68
CA ALA A 147 6.89 12.51 11.35
C ALA A 147 7.42 12.19 9.94
N THR A 148 6.99 11.07 9.33
CA THR A 148 7.32 10.76 7.93
C THR A 148 6.69 11.72 6.92
N GLN A 149 5.61 12.41 7.31
CA GLN A 149 4.82 13.29 6.42
C GLN A 149 4.28 12.59 5.16
N CYS A 150 4.27 11.25 5.12
CA CYS A 150 3.74 10.43 4.03
C CYS A 150 2.84 9.34 4.61
N TYR A 151 1.61 9.69 4.95
CA TYR A 151 0.73 8.77 5.67
C TYR A 151 -0.75 9.02 5.41
N LEU A 152 -1.55 7.99 5.65
CA LEU A 152 -3.00 8.03 5.79
C LEU A 152 -3.34 7.83 7.27
N SER A 153 -4.04 8.78 7.88
CA SER A 153 -4.62 8.66 9.22
C SER A 153 -6.08 8.27 9.10
N LEU A 154 -6.43 7.20 9.80
CA LEU A 154 -7.78 6.74 10.04
C LEU A 154 -8.12 7.12 11.48
N THR A 155 -9.11 7.99 11.66
CA THR A 155 -9.55 8.41 13.00
C THR A 155 -11.00 8.03 13.19
N ARG A 156 -11.37 7.59 14.39
CA ARG A 156 -12.77 7.41 14.77
C ARG A 156 -13.23 8.64 15.55
N PRO A 157 -14.00 9.56 14.95
CA PRO A 157 -14.63 10.63 15.72
C PRO A 157 -15.57 10.02 16.75
N SER A 158 -15.60 10.56 17.97
CA SER A 158 -16.53 10.11 19.00
C SER A 158 -17.98 10.29 18.52
N GLY A 159 -18.74 9.19 18.51
CA GLY A 159 -20.15 9.19 18.06
C GLY A 159 -20.36 9.27 16.56
N ALA A 160 -19.34 9.02 15.73
CA ALA A 160 -19.50 8.89 14.28
C ALA A 160 -19.69 7.42 13.86
N ASP A 161 -20.68 7.18 13.00
CA ASP A 161 -20.93 5.88 12.37
C ASP A 161 -19.95 5.56 11.23
N LYS A 162 -18.92 6.38 11.03
CA LYS A 162 -17.95 6.26 9.94
C LYS A 162 -16.55 6.64 10.41
N VAL A 163 -15.56 5.91 9.91
CA VAL A 163 -14.15 6.25 10.08
C VAL A 163 -13.81 7.47 9.21
N ALA A 164 -13.18 8.48 9.83
CA ALA A 164 -12.65 9.64 9.12
C ALA A 164 -11.27 9.31 8.54
N GLN A 165 -11.01 9.76 7.32
CA GLN A 165 -9.75 9.52 6.61
C GLN A 165 -9.08 10.86 6.29
N ALA A 166 -7.80 10.99 6.64
CA ALA A 166 -6.99 12.18 6.35
C ALA A 166 -5.63 11.76 5.79
N MET A 167 -5.23 12.32 4.65
CA MET A 167 -3.97 11.96 3.97
C MET A 167 -2.98 13.11 3.96
N THR A 168 -1.70 12.80 4.17
CA THR A 168 -0.57 13.76 4.09
C THR A 168 0.48 13.21 3.13
N TYR A 169 0.91 14.04 2.18
CA TYR A 169 1.83 13.66 1.10
C TYR A 169 3.14 14.45 1.07
N SER A 170 3.34 15.40 1.99
CA SER A 170 4.46 16.35 1.96
C SER A 170 5.84 15.71 2.14
N GLY A 171 5.92 14.50 2.71
CA GLY A 171 7.14 13.70 2.83
C GLY A 171 7.14 12.42 1.99
N CYS A 172 6.16 12.26 1.10
CA CYS A 172 6.24 11.28 0.03
C CYS A 172 7.17 11.86 -1.05
#